data_AF-A0A085YZA3-F1
#
_entry.id   AF-A0A085YZA3-F1
#
_cell.length_a   1.000
_cell.length_b   1.000
_cell.length_c   1.000
_cell.angle_alpha   90.00
_cell.angle_beta   90.00
_cell.angle_gamma   90.00
#
_symmetry.space_group_name_H-M   'P 1'
#
loop_
_entity.id
_entity.type
_entity.pdbx_description
1 polymer ?
#
loop_
_entity_poly.entity_id
_entity_poly.type
_entity_poly.pdbx_seq_one_letter_code
_entity_poly.pdbx_strand_id
1 'polypeptide(L)'
;MIDQIKTRLENEIITPSKVDEFNRNHIFYDIKNIVIKNSNTESIVDLYYCFSLYEKCLSLARGNNMDLAAYWLHKVEQAHSNLSKELLEYLQILYIPCLAFYHYKKENYDIAMDLLSTEIRHSDLLLKNNQALKVEMKLEQLINKYRIYVALKDYESSVSLAVAMINFVTGNKKFDEIGEDDINWVADENYDNYLNWVNFLVNNIISKIEHDKEISENEKTMIYYAIFSNAQNLHCNDFIELIDSFNAYKYHYEGNHEAFLEHISKAFKKIHTLPVNLQRILLKCLTKSGYIDSQLNDEYMTKILKIKLPVYQ
;
A
#
# COMPACT_ATOMS: atom_id res chain seq x y z
N MET A 1 -9.34 -9.30 30.13
CA MET A 1 -8.93 -8.81 28.79
C MET A 1 -8.37 -9.94 27.92
N ILE A 2 -7.41 -10.72 28.41
CA ILE A 2 -6.82 -11.84 27.65
C ILE A 2 -7.87 -12.86 27.17
N ASP A 3 -8.79 -13.29 28.06
CA ASP A 3 -9.83 -14.24 27.66
C ASP A 3 -10.75 -13.68 26.56
N GLN A 4 -11.07 -12.38 26.62
CA GLN A 4 -11.86 -11.72 25.58
C GLN A 4 -11.12 -11.71 24.23
N ILE A 5 -9.81 -11.51 24.24
CA ILE A 5 -8.96 -11.58 23.04
C ILE A 5 -9.02 -12.99 22.45
N LYS A 6 -8.80 -14.01 23.28
CA LYS A 6 -8.84 -15.43 22.86
C LYS A 6 -10.18 -15.81 22.26
N THR A 7 -11.28 -15.55 22.96
CA THR A 7 -12.64 -15.86 22.49
C THR A 7 -12.93 -15.21 21.14
N ARG A 8 -12.45 -13.99 20.89
CA ARG A 8 -12.68 -13.33 19.59
C ARG A 8 -11.87 -13.95 18.46
N LEU A 9 -10.62 -14.33 18.71
CA LEU A 9 -9.80 -15.05 17.74
C LEU A 9 -10.43 -16.41 17.41
N GLU A 10 -10.87 -17.16 18.42
CA GLU A 10 -11.55 -18.44 18.25
C GLU A 10 -12.86 -18.28 17.46
N ASN A 11 -13.66 -17.26 17.76
CA ASN A 11 -14.90 -16.98 17.03
C ASN A 11 -14.64 -16.67 15.55
N GLU A 12 -13.66 -15.83 15.23
CA GLU A 12 -13.29 -15.51 13.84
C GLU A 12 -12.70 -16.75 13.13
N ILE A 13 -12.00 -17.65 13.83
CA ILE A 13 -11.54 -18.94 13.28
C ILE A 13 -12.72 -19.84 12.92
N ILE A 14 -13.73 -19.94 13.80
CA ILE A 14 -14.89 -20.83 13.61
C ILE A 14 -15.84 -20.26 12.56
N THR A 15 -16.05 -18.94 12.58
CA THR A 15 -16.96 -18.21 11.69
C THR A 15 -16.22 -17.03 11.06
N PRO A 16 -15.43 -17.26 10.01
CA PRO A 16 -14.64 -16.20 9.36
C PRO A 16 -15.54 -15.11 8.81
N SER A 17 -15.25 -13.86 9.17
CA SER A 17 -15.91 -12.71 8.56
C SER A 17 -15.47 -12.59 7.10
N LYS A 18 -16.44 -12.43 6.19
CA LYS A 18 -16.16 -12.12 4.78
C LYS A 18 -15.52 -10.75 4.68
N VAL A 19 -14.49 -10.64 3.86
CA VAL A 19 -13.85 -9.38 3.49
C VAL A 19 -13.92 -9.31 1.98
N ASP A 20 -14.43 -8.19 1.46
CA ASP A 20 -14.48 -7.99 0.02
C ASP A 20 -13.07 -7.88 -0.55
N GLU A 21 -12.83 -8.52 -1.69
CA GLU A 21 -11.55 -8.40 -2.38
C GLU A 21 -11.43 -6.98 -2.95
N PHE A 22 -10.35 -6.29 -2.59
CA PHE A 22 -10.01 -5.02 -3.21
C PHE A 22 -9.64 -5.25 -4.68
N ASN A 23 -10.56 -4.97 -5.59
CA ASN A 23 -10.36 -5.16 -7.03
C ASN A 23 -9.74 -3.91 -7.66
N ARG A 24 -8.42 -3.91 -7.80
CA ARG A 24 -7.61 -2.80 -8.32
C ARG A 24 -7.52 -2.74 -9.86
N ASN A 25 -8.25 -3.59 -10.60
CA ASN A 25 -8.22 -3.53 -12.07
C ASN A 25 -8.73 -2.17 -12.63
N HIS A 26 -9.28 -1.33 -11.76
CA HIS A 26 -9.90 -0.04 -12.03
C HIS A 26 -8.98 0.96 -12.78
N ILE A 27 -7.72 1.13 -12.37
CA ILE A 27 -6.85 2.19 -12.91
C ILE A 27 -6.62 2.08 -14.42
N PHE A 28 -6.42 0.87 -14.94
CA PHE A 28 -6.30 0.68 -16.39
C PHE A 28 -7.61 1.04 -17.09
N TYR A 29 -8.75 0.59 -16.55
CA TYR A 29 -10.06 0.93 -17.10
C TYR A 29 -10.36 2.43 -17.00
N ASP A 30 -9.88 3.12 -15.97
CA ASP A 30 -10.08 4.56 -15.79
C ASP A 30 -9.27 5.36 -16.79
N ILE A 31 -7.98 5.05 -16.95
CA ILE A 31 -7.14 5.67 -17.97
C ILE A 31 -7.72 5.38 -19.35
N LYS A 32 -8.09 4.13 -19.61
CA LYS A 32 -8.76 3.74 -20.85
C LYS A 32 -10.03 4.58 -21.06
N ASN A 33 -10.88 4.76 -20.06
CA ASN A 33 -12.12 5.54 -20.18
C ASN A 33 -11.86 7.03 -20.41
N ILE A 34 -10.78 7.58 -19.86
CA ILE A 34 -10.34 8.95 -20.12
C ILE A 34 -9.90 9.09 -21.58
N VAL A 35 -9.08 8.16 -22.08
CA VAL A 35 -8.51 8.22 -23.43
C VAL A 35 -9.54 7.86 -24.52
N ILE A 36 -10.43 6.90 -24.26
CA ILE A 36 -11.40 6.39 -25.24
C ILE A 36 -12.42 7.42 -25.67
N LYS A 37 -12.81 8.36 -24.80
CA LYS A 37 -13.87 9.33 -25.10
C LYS A 37 -13.65 10.09 -26.42
N ASN A 38 -12.40 10.20 -26.88
CA ASN A 38 -12.03 10.88 -28.12
C ASN A 38 -11.13 10.06 -29.06
N SER A 39 -10.92 8.75 -28.81
CA SER A 39 -9.97 7.92 -29.56
C SER A 39 -10.65 7.04 -30.63
N ASN A 40 -9.96 6.81 -31.75
CA ASN A 40 -10.39 5.85 -32.76
C ASN A 40 -10.06 4.40 -32.33
N THR A 41 -10.60 3.41 -33.04
CA THR A 41 -10.39 1.98 -32.73
C THR A 41 -8.91 1.57 -32.75
N GLU A 42 -8.11 2.14 -33.64
CA GLU A 42 -6.68 1.86 -33.76
C GLU A 42 -5.91 2.30 -32.51
N SER A 43 -6.12 3.54 -32.05
CA SER A 43 -5.56 4.05 -30.80
C SER A 43 -5.92 3.18 -29.59
N ILE A 44 -7.12 2.59 -29.58
CA ILE A 44 -7.54 1.67 -28.52
C ILE A 44 -6.72 0.38 -28.55
N VAL A 45 -6.49 -0.20 -29.73
CA VAL A 45 -5.63 -1.38 -29.89
C VAL A 45 -4.21 -1.07 -29.44
N ASP A 46 -3.68 0.10 -29.81
CA ASP A 46 -2.35 0.55 -29.41
C ASP A 46 -2.20 0.71 -27.89
N LEU A 47 -3.22 1.23 -27.21
CA LEU A 47 -3.26 1.29 -25.73
C LEU A 47 -3.17 -0.10 -25.11
N TYR A 48 -3.99 -1.03 -25.60
CA TYR A 48 -3.99 -2.42 -25.11
C TYR A 48 -2.64 -3.11 -25.33
N TYR A 49 -2.04 -2.87 -26.49
CA TYR A 49 -0.72 -3.39 -26.80
C TYR A 49 0.33 -2.84 -25.82
N CYS A 50 0.40 -1.52 -25.65
CA CYS A 50 1.37 -0.89 -24.73
C CYS A 50 1.18 -1.36 -23.29
N PHE A 51 -0.06 -1.46 -22.82
CA PHE A 51 -0.36 -1.98 -21.48
C PHE A 51 0.15 -3.41 -21.29
N SER A 52 -0.09 -4.29 -22.27
CA SER A 52 0.40 -5.67 -22.23
C SER A 52 1.94 -5.71 -22.16
N LEU A 53 2.63 -4.79 -22.84
CA LEU A 53 4.09 -4.67 -22.74
C LEU A 53 4.53 -4.21 -21.33
N TYR A 54 3.83 -3.25 -20.72
CA TYR A 54 4.13 -2.79 -19.37
C TYR A 54 3.96 -3.90 -18.33
N GLU A 55 2.83 -4.63 -18.38
CA GLU A 55 2.58 -5.77 -17.50
C GLU A 55 3.66 -6.84 -17.66
N LYS A 56 4.08 -7.10 -18.89
CA LYS A 56 5.15 -8.05 -19.18
C LYS A 56 6.48 -7.61 -18.57
N CYS A 57 6.85 -6.33 -18.71
CA CYS A 57 8.04 -5.76 -18.09
C CYS A 57 7.98 -5.88 -16.56
N LEU A 58 6.88 -5.43 -15.94
CA LEU A 58 6.69 -5.48 -14.49
C LEU A 58 6.75 -6.92 -13.95
N SER A 59 6.10 -7.87 -14.63
CA SER A 59 6.12 -9.29 -14.26
C SER A 59 7.55 -9.86 -14.28
N LEU A 60 8.31 -9.57 -15.34
CA LEU A 60 9.70 -10.04 -15.46
C LEU A 60 10.62 -9.38 -14.44
N ALA A 61 10.48 -8.07 -14.22
CA ALA A 61 11.24 -7.35 -13.21
C ALA A 61 10.94 -7.87 -11.79
N ARG A 62 9.67 -8.16 -11.45
CA ARG A 62 9.29 -8.80 -10.18
C ARG A 62 9.99 -10.14 -10.00
N GLY A 63 10.01 -10.96 -11.06
CA GLY A 63 10.73 -12.23 -11.13
C GLY A 63 12.25 -12.12 -11.24
N ASN A 64 12.85 -10.93 -11.07
CA ASN A 64 14.29 -10.66 -11.20
C ASN A 64 14.90 -11.04 -12.56
N ASN A 65 14.10 -11.14 -13.62
CA ASN A 65 14.59 -11.42 -14.97
C ASN A 65 14.88 -10.11 -15.72
N MET A 66 15.95 -9.43 -15.30
CA MET A 66 16.21 -8.03 -15.69
C MET A 66 16.62 -7.87 -17.16
N ASP A 67 17.27 -8.87 -17.77
CA ASP A 67 17.65 -8.82 -19.19
C ASP A 67 16.41 -8.91 -20.08
N LEU A 68 15.48 -9.81 -19.78
CA LEU A 68 14.21 -9.87 -20.50
C LEU A 68 13.36 -8.63 -20.22
N ALA A 69 13.34 -8.13 -18.98
CA ALA A 69 12.62 -6.88 -18.68
C ALA A 69 13.18 -5.71 -19.52
N ALA A 70 14.50 -5.60 -19.67
CA ALA A 70 15.15 -4.60 -20.52
C ALA A 70 14.76 -4.73 -21.99
N TYR A 71 14.70 -5.96 -22.51
CA TYR A 71 14.23 -6.23 -23.87
C TYR A 71 12.78 -5.74 -24.08
N TRP A 72 11.88 -5.99 -23.12
CA TRP A 72 10.49 -5.55 -23.22
C TRP A 72 10.34 -4.03 -23.03
N LEU A 73 11.17 -3.38 -22.21
CA LEU A 73 11.24 -1.91 -22.18
C LEU A 73 11.66 -1.32 -23.52
N HIS A 74 12.64 -1.92 -24.18
CA HIS A 74 13.01 -1.48 -25.53
C HIS A 74 11.86 -1.65 -26.54
N LYS A 75 11.05 -2.72 -26.40
CA LYS A 75 9.83 -2.89 -27.20
C LYS A 75 8.76 -1.84 -26.91
N VAL A 76 8.64 -1.39 -25.66
CA VAL A 76 7.78 -0.27 -25.30
C VAL A 76 8.23 1.02 -26.01
N GLU A 77 9.53 1.34 -25.97
CA GLU A 77 10.06 2.55 -26.61
C GLU A 77 9.81 2.55 -28.13
N GLN A 78 9.98 1.38 -28.77
CA GLN A 78 9.64 1.19 -30.20
C GLN A 78 8.15 1.37 -30.48
N ALA A 79 7.28 0.92 -29.58
CA ALA A 79 5.84 1.11 -29.72
C ALA A 79 5.49 2.61 -29.58
N HIS A 80 6.05 3.27 -28.56
CA HIS A 80 5.84 4.70 -28.27
C HIS A 80 6.24 5.61 -29.42
N SER A 81 7.30 5.29 -30.16
CA SER A 81 7.73 6.11 -31.31
C SER A 81 6.71 6.16 -32.45
N ASN A 82 5.75 5.24 -32.47
CA ASN A 82 4.70 5.18 -33.49
C ASN A 82 3.37 5.79 -33.02
N LEU A 83 3.25 6.18 -31.75
CA LEU A 83 2.01 6.72 -31.19
C LEU A 83 1.91 8.23 -31.37
N SER A 84 0.67 8.73 -31.38
CA SER A 84 0.44 10.16 -31.31
C SER A 84 0.92 10.72 -29.97
N LYS A 85 1.37 11.98 -29.98
CA LYS A 85 1.86 12.66 -28.78
C LYS A 85 0.79 12.69 -27.67
N GLU A 86 -0.46 12.94 -28.04
CA GLU A 86 -1.59 12.97 -27.10
C GLU A 86 -1.76 11.61 -26.40
N LEU A 87 -1.70 10.51 -27.14
CA LEU A 87 -1.82 9.17 -26.57
C LEU A 87 -0.65 8.84 -25.63
N LEU A 88 0.55 9.26 -26.04
CA LEU A 88 1.77 9.05 -25.26
C LEU A 88 1.72 9.78 -23.92
N GLU A 89 1.18 11.00 -23.86
CA GLU A 89 1.03 11.76 -22.61
C GLU A 89 0.22 10.99 -21.56
N TYR A 90 -0.90 10.35 -21.94
CA TYR A 90 -1.66 9.51 -21.00
C TYR A 90 -0.95 8.21 -20.65
N LEU A 91 -0.29 7.58 -21.63
CA LEU A 91 0.46 6.34 -21.41
C LEU A 91 1.67 6.52 -20.48
N GLN A 92 2.21 7.73 -20.39
CA GLN A 92 3.32 8.05 -19.47
C GLN A 92 2.96 7.81 -18.01
N ILE A 93 1.69 7.99 -17.61
CA ILE A 93 1.22 7.72 -16.23
C ILE A 93 1.46 6.26 -15.84
N LEU A 94 1.39 5.32 -16.79
CA LEU A 94 1.65 3.90 -16.53
C LEU A 94 3.09 3.50 -16.84
N TYR A 95 3.69 4.12 -17.87
CA TYR A 95 5.06 3.81 -18.29
C TYR A 95 6.11 4.28 -17.29
N ILE A 96 6.00 5.50 -16.75
CA ILE A 96 7.00 6.05 -15.83
C ILE A 96 7.13 5.20 -14.56
N PRO A 97 6.04 4.78 -13.88
CA PRO A 97 6.13 3.85 -12.76
C PRO A 97 6.73 2.49 -13.13
N CYS A 98 6.43 1.99 -14.34
CA CYS A 98 7.03 0.75 -14.86
C CYS A 98 8.56 0.87 -14.99
N LEU A 99 9.03 1.97 -15.57
CA LEU A 99 10.45 2.28 -15.71
C LEU A 99 11.12 2.51 -14.33
N ALA A 100 10.45 3.22 -13.43
CA ALA A 100 10.93 3.43 -12.06
C ALA A 100 11.10 2.10 -11.32
N PHE A 101 10.14 1.19 -11.46
CA PHE A 101 10.21 -0.15 -10.85
C PHE A 101 11.38 -0.97 -11.43
N TYR A 102 11.62 -0.90 -12.74
CA TYR A 102 12.79 -1.52 -13.35
C TYR A 102 14.10 -1.00 -12.75
N HIS A 103 14.24 0.33 -12.63
CA HIS A 103 15.43 0.94 -12.01
C HIS A 103 15.57 0.60 -10.54
N TYR A 104 14.48 0.59 -9.78
CA TYR A 104 14.45 0.12 -8.39
C TYR A 104 15.01 -1.31 -8.26
N LYS A 105 14.59 -2.22 -9.15
CA LYS A 105 15.07 -3.62 -9.16
C LYS A 105 16.52 -3.76 -9.60
N LYS A 106 17.09 -2.78 -10.29
CA LYS A 106 18.53 -2.67 -10.58
C LYS A 106 19.30 -1.88 -9.51
N GLU A 107 18.65 -1.50 -8.42
CA GLU A 107 19.23 -0.69 -7.34
C GLU A 107 19.68 0.71 -7.78
N ASN A 108 19.16 1.19 -8.92
CA ASN A 108 19.36 2.56 -9.39
C ASN A 108 18.34 3.49 -8.70
N TYR A 109 18.46 3.62 -7.38
CA TYR A 109 17.46 4.27 -6.54
C TYR A 109 17.24 5.75 -6.85
N ASP A 110 18.30 6.50 -7.16
CA ASP A 110 18.20 7.92 -7.52
C ASP A 110 17.34 8.12 -8.78
N ILE A 111 17.57 7.30 -9.80
CA ILE A 111 16.80 7.34 -11.06
C ILE A 111 15.35 6.95 -10.80
N ALA A 112 15.13 5.89 -10.02
CA ALA A 112 13.78 5.48 -9.66
C ALA A 112 13.03 6.58 -8.91
N MET A 113 13.70 7.29 -8.00
CA MET A 113 13.12 8.38 -7.21
C MET A 113 12.76 9.60 -8.05
N ASP A 114 13.61 9.99 -9.00
CA ASP A 114 13.37 11.08 -9.94
C ASP A 114 12.17 10.78 -10.86
N LEU A 115 12.09 9.54 -11.36
CA LEU A 115 10.96 9.07 -12.17
C LEU A 115 9.64 9.11 -11.39
N LEU A 116 9.61 8.62 -10.15
CA LEU A 116 8.41 8.66 -9.31
C LEU A 116 7.98 10.10 -8.99
N SER A 117 8.94 10.99 -8.71
CA SER A 117 8.67 12.41 -8.44
C SER A 117 8.14 13.13 -9.69
N THR A 118 8.67 12.76 -10.86
CA THR A 118 8.18 13.26 -12.15
C THR A 118 6.75 12.79 -12.42
N GLU A 119 6.44 11.53 -12.15
CA GLU A 119 5.07 11.00 -12.32
C GLU A 119 4.07 11.74 -11.44
N ILE A 120 4.38 11.97 -10.16
CA ILE A 120 3.48 12.68 -9.22
C ILE A 120 3.08 14.04 -9.79
N ARG A 121 4.06 14.79 -10.30
CA ARG A 121 3.85 16.10 -10.94
C ARG A 121 3.09 15.99 -12.27
N HIS A 122 3.34 14.95 -13.06
CA HIS A 122 2.60 14.73 -14.32
C HIS A 122 1.14 14.37 -14.06
N SER A 123 0.86 13.58 -13.03
CA SER A 123 -0.49 13.21 -12.60
C SER A 123 -1.30 14.44 -12.18
N ASP A 124 -0.68 15.44 -11.54
CA ASP A 124 -1.34 16.71 -11.22
C ASP A 124 -1.84 17.46 -12.47
N LEU A 125 -1.07 17.43 -13.55
CA LEU A 125 -1.41 18.13 -14.80
C LEU A 125 -2.44 17.36 -15.63
N LEU A 126 -2.22 16.06 -15.82
CA LEU A 126 -3.02 15.20 -16.70
C LEU A 126 -4.38 14.86 -16.10
N LEU A 127 -4.44 14.68 -14.78
CA LEU A 127 -5.64 14.24 -14.07
C LEU A 127 -6.35 15.37 -13.32
N LYS A 128 -6.10 16.64 -13.69
CA LYS A 128 -6.75 17.82 -13.08
C LYS A 128 -8.27 17.76 -13.04
N ASN A 129 -8.89 17.02 -13.96
CA ASN A 129 -10.35 16.85 -14.06
C ASN A 129 -10.83 15.51 -13.50
N ASN A 130 -9.94 14.66 -13.00
CA ASN A 130 -10.26 13.35 -12.43
C ASN A 130 -9.54 13.19 -11.07
N GLN A 131 -10.14 13.81 -10.05
CA GLN A 131 -9.51 13.99 -8.74
C GLN A 131 -9.28 12.67 -8.01
N ALA A 132 -10.21 11.71 -8.11
CA ALA A 132 -10.07 10.39 -7.50
C ALA A 132 -8.82 9.68 -8.03
N LEU A 133 -8.76 9.45 -9.35
CA LEU A 133 -7.63 8.78 -10.00
C LEU A 133 -6.30 9.49 -9.75
N LYS A 134 -6.30 10.82 -9.69
CA LYS A 134 -5.11 11.60 -9.36
C LYS A 134 -4.56 11.25 -7.97
N VAL A 135 -5.43 11.25 -6.95
CA VAL A 135 -5.02 10.92 -5.58
C VAL A 135 -4.55 9.48 -5.49
N GLU A 136 -5.27 8.55 -6.12
CA GLU A 136 -4.88 7.15 -6.18
C GLU A 136 -3.47 6.96 -6.72
N MET A 137 -3.17 7.55 -7.89
CA MET A 137 -1.85 7.49 -8.52
C MET A 137 -0.73 8.04 -7.63
N LYS A 138 -0.97 9.21 -7.03
CA LYS A 138 0.00 9.84 -6.12
C LYS A 138 0.29 8.94 -4.93
N LEU A 139 -0.75 8.35 -4.31
CA LEU A 139 -0.58 7.41 -3.20
C LEU A 139 0.23 6.16 -3.60
N GLU A 140 0.02 5.63 -4.80
CA GLU A 140 0.83 4.50 -5.29
C GLU A 140 2.31 4.87 -5.38
N GLN A 141 2.61 6.02 -5.97
CA GLN A 141 4.00 6.42 -6.13
C GLN A 141 4.64 6.77 -4.79
N LEU A 142 3.91 7.35 -3.85
CA LEU A 142 4.42 7.59 -2.49
C LEU A 142 4.74 6.27 -1.77
N ILE A 143 3.94 5.21 -1.95
CA ILE A 143 4.27 3.87 -1.45
C ILE A 143 5.56 3.34 -2.11
N ASN A 144 5.76 3.59 -3.41
CA ASN A 144 6.98 3.20 -4.11
C ASN A 144 8.20 4.02 -3.62
N LYS A 145 8.05 5.32 -3.36
CA LYS A 145 9.09 6.16 -2.75
C LYS A 145 9.48 5.65 -1.37
N TYR A 146 8.48 5.33 -0.54
CA TYR A 146 8.69 4.71 0.77
C TYR A 146 9.50 3.41 0.68
N ARG A 147 9.17 2.52 -0.26
CA ARG A 147 9.93 1.27 -0.47
C ARG A 147 11.39 1.51 -0.83
N ILE A 148 11.68 2.57 -1.60
CA ILE A 148 13.04 2.97 -1.95
C ILE A 148 13.78 3.50 -0.72
N TYR A 149 13.18 4.37 0.10
CA TYR A 149 13.81 4.83 1.34
C TYR A 149 14.16 3.66 2.28
N VAL A 150 13.26 2.69 2.42
CA VAL A 150 13.54 1.47 3.21
C VAL A 150 14.71 0.69 2.62
N ALA A 151 14.76 0.52 1.28
CA ALA A 151 15.86 -0.20 0.62
C ALA A 151 17.22 0.52 0.78
N LEU A 152 17.21 1.86 0.78
CA LEU A 152 18.38 2.69 1.07
C LEU A 152 18.77 2.71 2.55
N LYS A 153 17.97 2.10 3.44
CA LYS A 153 18.09 2.20 4.91
C LYS A 153 18.01 3.64 5.43
N ASP A 154 17.39 4.52 4.66
CA ASP A 154 17.03 5.87 5.08
C ASP A 154 15.74 5.81 5.90
N TYR A 155 15.89 5.33 7.13
CA TYR A 155 14.75 5.09 8.00
C TYR A 155 14.05 6.38 8.43
N GLU A 156 14.78 7.48 8.59
CA GLU A 156 14.22 8.79 8.92
C GLU A 156 13.23 9.23 7.85
N SER A 157 13.64 9.26 6.58
CA SER A 157 12.76 9.61 5.46
C SER A 157 11.62 8.60 5.30
N SER A 158 11.89 7.30 5.49
CA SER A 158 10.85 6.27 5.38
C SER A 158 9.75 6.42 6.45
N VAL A 159 10.13 6.71 7.70
CA VAL A 159 9.20 6.90 8.82
C VAL A 159 8.41 8.18 8.62
N SER A 160 9.08 9.28 8.26
CA SER A 160 8.42 10.56 8.00
C SER A 160 7.34 10.42 6.92
N LEU A 161 7.68 9.78 5.79
CA LEU A 161 6.74 9.55 4.69
C LEU A 161 5.60 8.60 5.09
N ALA A 162 5.90 7.50 5.80
CA ALA A 162 4.87 6.58 6.30
C ALA A 162 3.87 7.27 7.23
N VAL A 163 4.35 8.09 8.16
CA VAL A 163 3.51 8.88 9.07
C VAL A 163 2.67 9.90 8.32
N ALA A 164 3.24 10.61 7.35
CA ALA A 164 2.52 11.56 6.51
C ALA A 164 1.41 10.88 5.71
N MET A 165 1.72 9.75 5.06
CA MET A 165 0.75 8.96 4.31
C MET A 165 -0.37 8.42 5.20
N ILE A 166 -0.07 7.85 6.38
CA ILE A 166 -1.10 7.35 7.30
C ILE A 166 -2.00 8.50 7.74
N ASN A 167 -1.43 9.62 8.22
CA ASN A 167 -2.22 10.77 8.66
C ASN A 167 -3.07 11.38 7.54
N PHE A 168 -2.59 11.34 6.29
CA PHE A 168 -3.39 11.73 5.14
C PHE A 168 -4.56 10.78 4.93
N VAL A 169 -4.33 9.46 4.87
CA VAL A 169 -5.42 8.53 4.54
C VAL A 169 -6.45 8.37 5.66
N THR A 170 -6.09 8.56 6.93
CA THR A 170 -7.05 8.40 8.04
C THR A 170 -7.61 9.71 8.59
N GLY A 171 -6.98 10.85 8.28
CA GLY A 171 -7.32 12.15 8.84
C GLY A 171 -7.29 13.30 7.85
N ASN A 172 -7.06 13.02 6.57
CA ASN A 172 -6.96 14.00 5.49
C ASN A 172 -5.91 15.11 5.74
N LYS A 173 -4.89 14.82 6.56
CA LYS A 173 -3.81 15.76 6.86
C LYS A 173 -2.87 15.88 5.66
N LYS A 174 -2.92 17.03 4.98
CA LYS A 174 -2.09 17.32 3.80
C LYS A 174 -0.60 17.38 4.11
N PHE A 175 0.21 17.13 3.11
CA PHE A 175 1.67 17.29 3.10
C PHE A 175 2.16 17.59 1.68
N ASP A 176 3.41 18.03 1.55
CA ASP A 176 3.96 18.66 0.34
C ASP A 176 3.68 17.88 -0.96
N GLU A 177 3.94 16.57 -1.01
CA GLU A 177 3.72 15.78 -2.24
C GLU A 177 2.26 15.55 -2.60
N ILE A 178 1.34 15.65 -1.65
CA ILE A 178 -0.11 15.57 -1.92
C ILE A 178 -0.68 16.95 -2.28
N GLY A 179 -0.12 18.03 -1.72
CA GLY A 179 -0.63 19.38 -1.92
C GLY A 179 -2.04 19.55 -1.36
N GLU A 180 -2.93 20.18 -2.12
CA GLU A 180 -4.31 20.50 -1.69
C GLU A 180 -5.31 19.35 -1.92
N ASP A 181 -4.84 18.17 -2.35
CA ASP A 181 -5.73 17.08 -2.75
C ASP A 181 -6.43 16.38 -1.60
N ASP A 182 -7.69 15.96 -1.77
CA ASP A 182 -8.54 15.36 -0.75
C ASP A 182 -8.68 13.84 -0.84
N ILE A 183 -8.41 13.14 0.27
CA ILE A 183 -8.56 11.69 0.33
C ILE A 183 -10.02 11.25 0.10
N ASN A 184 -10.99 12.08 0.47
CA ASN A 184 -12.41 11.76 0.28
C ASN A 184 -12.80 11.66 -1.20
N TRP A 185 -11.99 12.19 -2.12
CA TRP A 185 -12.21 11.98 -3.56
C TRP A 185 -12.07 10.52 -3.96
N VAL A 186 -11.25 9.75 -3.24
CA VAL A 186 -11.02 8.32 -3.50
C VAL A 186 -12.22 7.46 -3.08
N ALA A 187 -13.15 7.98 -2.28
CA ALA A 187 -14.39 7.28 -2.02
C ALA A 187 -15.17 7.04 -3.32
N ASP A 188 -15.15 7.99 -4.27
CA ASP A 188 -15.80 7.86 -5.59
C ASP A 188 -17.21 7.24 -5.50
N GLU A 189 -18.09 7.91 -4.75
CA GLU A 189 -19.48 7.47 -4.44
C GLU A 189 -19.61 6.19 -3.59
N ASN A 190 -18.52 5.52 -3.25
CA ASN A 190 -18.48 4.30 -2.44
C ASN A 190 -17.48 4.41 -1.27
N TYR A 191 -17.99 4.57 -0.06
CA TYR A 191 -17.17 4.64 1.16
C TYR A 191 -16.24 3.43 1.35
N ASP A 192 -16.60 2.25 0.85
CA ASP A 192 -15.75 1.06 0.95
C ASP A 192 -14.44 1.21 0.16
N ASN A 193 -14.43 2.00 -0.92
CA ASN A 193 -13.20 2.31 -1.67
C ASN A 193 -12.20 3.06 -0.79
N TYR A 194 -12.69 4.02 0.00
CA TYR A 194 -11.86 4.76 0.93
C TYR A 194 -11.24 3.85 2.00
N LEU A 195 -12.04 2.98 2.61
CA LEU A 195 -11.55 1.99 3.59
C LEU A 195 -10.51 1.04 2.98
N ASN A 196 -10.74 0.61 1.74
CA ASN A 196 -9.81 -0.24 1.02
C ASN A 196 -8.46 0.44 0.77
N TRP A 197 -8.45 1.74 0.48
CA TRP A 197 -7.19 2.49 0.32
C TRP A 197 -6.43 2.66 1.62
N VAL A 198 -7.12 2.91 2.74
CA VAL A 198 -6.50 2.90 4.06
C VAL A 198 -5.86 1.54 4.34
N ASN A 199 -6.60 0.45 4.11
CA ASN A 199 -6.11 -0.91 4.30
C ASN A 199 -4.93 -1.23 3.38
N PHE A 200 -5.02 -0.87 2.10
CA PHE A 200 -3.96 -1.06 1.11
C PHE A 200 -2.68 -0.34 1.54
N LEU A 201 -2.77 0.93 1.92
CA LEU A 201 -1.61 1.73 2.28
C LEU A 201 -0.93 1.20 3.55
N VAL A 202 -1.69 0.95 4.62
CA VAL A 202 -1.15 0.43 5.88
C VAL A 202 -0.53 -0.96 5.68
N ASN A 203 -1.18 -1.83 4.89
CA ASN A 203 -0.61 -3.14 4.56
C ASN A 203 0.72 -3.04 3.83
N ASN A 204 0.87 -2.09 2.91
CA ASN A 204 2.10 -1.89 2.14
C ASN A 204 3.24 -1.32 2.98
N ILE A 205 2.94 -0.40 3.89
CA ILE A 205 3.92 0.12 4.85
C ILE A 205 4.47 -1.03 5.69
N ILE A 206 3.59 -1.83 6.29
CA ILE A 206 3.99 -2.93 7.17
C ILE A 206 4.67 -4.05 6.39
N SER A 207 4.13 -4.45 5.23
CA SER A 207 4.69 -5.59 4.46
C SER A 207 6.13 -5.37 4.05
N LYS A 208 6.49 -4.14 3.65
CA LYS A 208 7.86 -3.83 3.23
C LYS A 208 8.84 -3.99 4.39
N ILE A 209 8.50 -3.55 5.61
CA ILE A 209 9.36 -3.73 6.79
C ILE A 209 9.39 -5.20 7.22
N GLU A 210 8.22 -5.84 7.26
CA GLU A 210 8.07 -7.19 7.79
C GLU A 210 8.80 -8.25 6.97
N HIS A 211 8.74 -8.13 5.65
CA HIS A 211 9.28 -9.09 4.70
C HIS A 211 10.70 -8.79 4.23
N ASP A 212 11.25 -7.65 4.63
CA ASP A 212 12.66 -7.36 4.41
C ASP A 212 13.53 -8.27 5.28
N LYS A 213 14.42 -9.02 4.64
CA LYS A 213 15.33 -9.96 5.32
C LYS A 213 16.58 -9.27 5.86
N GLU A 214 16.86 -8.05 5.41
CA GLU A 214 18.03 -7.29 5.85
C GLU A 214 17.76 -6.49 7.13
N ILE A 215 16.49 -6.23 7.45
CA ILE A 215 16.10 -5.49 8.65
C ILE A 215 16.00 -6.46 9.82
N SER A 216 16.76 -6.21 10.88
CA SER A 216 16.70 -7.01 12.11
C SER A 216 15.37 -6.80 12.84
N GLU A 217 14.95 -7.77 13.67
CA GLU A 217 13.69 -7.65 14.43
C GLU A 217 13.67 -6.40 15.34
N ASN A 218 14.82 -6.02 15.92
CA ASN A 218 14.92 -4.82 16.74
C ASN A 218 14.70 -3.54 15.92
N GLU A 219 15.30 -3.46 14.72
CA GLU A 219 15.09 -2.33 13.80
C GLU A 219 13.63 -2.25 13.34
N LYS A 220 13.01 -3.39 12.99
CA LYS A 220 11.58 -3.42 12.65
C LYS A 220 10.73 -2.84 13.77
N THR A 221 10.98 -3.26 15.00
CA THR A 221 10.27 -2.75 16.17
C THR A 221 10.46 -1.24 16.37
N MET A 222 11.68 -0.72 16.21
CA MET A 222 11.95 0.71 16.32
C MET A 222 11.23 1.51 15.22
N ILE A 223 11.25 1.02 13.97
CA ILE A 223 10.55 1.65 12.84
C ILE A 223 9.05 1.68 13.11
N TYR A 224 8.44 0.56 13.49
CA TYR A 224 7.02 0.50 13.81
C TYR A 224 6.64 1.40 14.98
N TYR A 225 7.45 1.44 16.04
CA TYR A 225 7.24 2.34 17.16
C TYR A 225 7.25 3.81 16.69
N ALA A 226 8.23 4.19 15.88
CA ALA A 226 8.33 5.55 15.35
C ALA A 226 7.15 5.91 14.44
N ILE A 227 6.68 5.00 13.59
CA ILE A 227 5.51 5.23 12.73
C ILE A 227 4.24 5.36 13.57
N PHE A 228 3.93 4.35 14.40
CA PHE A 228 2.64 4.26 15.10
C PHE A 228 2.50 5.21 16.28
N SER A 229 3.61 5.68 16.88
CA SER A 229 3.58 6.69 17.92
C SER A 229 3.33 8.10 17.38
N ASN A 230 3.67 8.35 16.11
CA ASN A 230 3.51 9.66 15.47
C ASN A 230 2.26 9.76 14.57
N ALA A 231 1.62 8.63 14.26
CA ALA A 231 0.37 8.56 13.49
C ALA A 231 -0.92 8.79 14.34
N GLN A 232 -0.81 9.44 15.51
CA GLN A 232 -1.84 9.38 16.57
C GLN A 232 -2.87 10.52 16.57
N ASN A 233 -2.76 11.51 15.68
CA ASN A 233 -3.65 12.67 15.69
C ASN A 233 -4.88 12.45 14.81
N LEU A 234 -5.70 11.46 15.16
CA LEU A 234 -6.90 11.11 14.41
C LEU A 234 -8.14 11.36 15.26
N HIS A 235 -8.91 12.39 14.88
CA HIS A 235 -10.25 12.66 15.42
C HIS A 235 -11.36 11.95 14.62
N CYS A 236 -11.01 10.91 13.85
CA CYS A 236 -11.96 10.20 13.01
C CYS A 236 -12.47 8.94 13.73
N ASN A 237 -13.77 8.90 14.02
CA ASN A 237 -14.42 7.76 14.64
C ASN A 237 -14.45 6.52 13.74
N ASP A 238 -14.19 6.67 12.44
CA ASP A 238 -14.28 5.56 11.49
C ASP A 238 -13.05 4.63 11.53
N PHE A 239 -11.97 5.06 12.18
CA PHE A 239 -10.70 4.32 12.29
C PHE A 239 -10.32 3.96 13.73
N ILE A 240 -11.29 3.89 14.65
CA ILE A 240 -11.02 3.63 16.07
C ILE A 240 -10.21 2.34 16.26
N GLU A 241 -10.57 1.23 15.62
CA GLU A 241 -9.85 -0.04 15.78
C GLU A 241 -8.42 0.01 15.22
N LEU A 242 -8.18 0.82 14.18
CA LEU A 242 -6.85 1.07 13.63
C LEU A 242 -6.00 1.92 14.59
N ILE A 243 -6.59 2.97 15.17
CA ILE A 243 -5.94 3.82 16.18
C ILE A 243 -5.59 2.98 17.42
N ASP A 244 -6.52 2.14 17.88
CA ASP A 244 -6.27 1.22 18.99
C ASP A 244 -5.17 0.21 18.67
N SER A 245 -5.06 -0.23 17.42
CA SER A 245 -3.96 -1.09 16.97
C SER A 245 -2.59 -0.40 17.04
N PHE A 246 -2.51 0.87 16.63
CA PHE A 246 -1.29 1.68 16.73
C PHE A 246 -0.91 1.95 18.19
N ASN A 247 -1.89 2.30 19.04
CA ASN A 247 -1.68 2.48 20.47
C ASN A 247 -1.24 1.20 21.18
N ALA A 248 -1.84 0.06 20.82
CA ALA A 248 -1.40 -1.23 21.32
C ALA A 248 0.09 -1.44 21.00
N TYR A 249 0.50 -1.26 19.75
CA TYR A 249 1.90 -1.45 19.38
C TYR A 249 2.85 -0.51 20.13
N LYS A 250 2.46 0.77 20.27
CA LYS A 250 3.21 1.76 21.07
C LYS A 250 3.40 1.30 22.52
N TYR A 251 2.31 0.94 23.21
CA TYR A 251 2.37 0.54 24.62
C TYR A 251 3.08 -0.79 24.85
N HIS A 252 3.02 -1.71 23.87
CA HIS A 252 3.83 -2.92 23.91
C HIS A 252 5.32 -2.58 24.00
N TYR A 253 5.79 -1.62 23.20
CA TYR A 253 7.19 -1.21 23.18
C TYR A 253 7.59 -0.41 24.42
N GLU A 254 6.69 0.43 24.94
CA GLU A 254 6.91 1.19 26.17
C GLU A 254 6.90 0.30 27.44
N GLY A 255 6.60 -1.00 27.30
CA GLY A 255 6.50 -1.94 28.42
C GLY A 255 5.23 -1.75 29.27
N ASN A 256 4.25 -0.97 28.80
CA ASN A 256 2.97 -0.78 29.49
C ASN A 256 2.00 -1.90 29.11
N HIS A 257 2.15 -3.04 29.79
CA HIS A 257 1.37 -4.25 29.53
C HIS A 257 -0.15 -4.06 29.69
N GLU A 258 -0.59 -3.25 30.65
CA GLU A 258 -2.00 -3.01 30.90
C GLU A 258 -2.64 -2.25 29.75
N ALA A 259 -2.04 -1.11 29.37
CA ALA A 259 -2.52 -0.30 28.25
C ALA A 259 -2.43 -1.07 26.92
N PHE A 260 -1.37 -1.87 26.73
CA PHE A 260 -1.24 -2.77 25.58
C PHE A 260 -2.45 -3.71 25.45
N LEU A 261 -2.79 -4.43 26.51
CA LEU A 261 -3.90 -5.40 26.51
C LEU A 261 -5.26 -4.71 26.37
N GLU A 262 -5.42 -3.51 26.94
CA GLU A 262 -6.63 -2.70 26.78
C GLU A 262 -6.85 -2.33 25.31
N HIS A 263 -5.83 -1.74 24.67
CA HIS A 263 -5.92 -1.30 23.29
C HIS A 263 -6.03 -2.47 22.30
N ILE A 264 -5.31 -3.59 22.51
CA ILE A 264 -5.54 -4.80 21.70
C ILE A 264 -6.98 -5.29 21.84
N SER A 265 -7.52 -5.35 23.07
CA SER A 265 -8.91 -5.77 23.27
C SER A 265 -9.89 -4.83 22.58
N LYS A 266 -9.60 -3.55 22.40
CA LYS A 266 -10.45 -2.65 21.61
C LYS A 266 -10.28 -2.87 20.11
N ALA A 267 -9.04 -2.91 19.62
CA ALA A 267 -8.72 -3.18 18.22
C ALA A 267 -9.36 -4.48 17.71
N PHE A 268 -9.32 -5.55 18.52
CA PHE A 268 -9.84 -6.86 18.12
C PHE A 268 -11.38 -6.94 18.16
N LYS A 269 -12.10 -5.85 18.46
CA LYS A 269 -13.58 -5.85 18.38
C LYS A 269 -14.06 -6.07 16.95
N LYS A 270 -13.32 -5.51 15.99
CA LYS A 270 -13.54 -5.69 14.55
C LYS A 270 -12.23 -6.09 13.86
N ILE A 271 -11.58 -7.14 14.37
CA ILE A 271 -10.27 -7.57 13.84
C ILE A 271 -10.28 -7.78 12.31
N HIS A 272 -11.41 -8.24 11.75
CA HIS A 272 -11.57 -8.49 10.32
C HIS A 272 -11.49 -7.23 9.44
N THR A 273 -11.75 -6.03 9.97
CA THR A 273 -11.66 -4.78 9.21
C THR A 273 -10.24 -4.21 9.19
N LEU A 274 -9.36 -4.72 10.05
CA LEU A 274 -7.99 -4.24 10.16
C LEU A 274 -7.13 -4.70 8.97
N PRO A 275 -6.12 -3.91 8.58
CA PRO A 275 -5.11 -4.34 7.62
C PRO A 275 -4.50 -5.69 8.02
N VAL A 276 -4.47 -6.66 7.11
CA VAL A 276 -3.99 -8.02 7.37
C VAL A 276 -2.58 -8.05 7.98
N ASN A 277 -1.65 -7.24 7.47
CA ASN A 277 -0.30 -7.21 8.01
C ASN A 277 -0.24 -6.58 9.41
N LEU A 278 -1.17 -5.68 9.74
CA LEU A 278 -1.31 -5.17 11.10
C LEU A 278 -1.82 -6.25 12.06
N GLN A 279 -2.81 -7.03 11.64
CA GLN A 279 -3.27 -8.20 12.41
C GLN A 279 -2.11 -9.17 12.68
N ARG A 280 -1.27 -9.46 11.66
CA ARG A 280 -0.10 -10.35 11.80
C ARG A 280 0.88 -9.86 12.84
N ILE A 281 1.26 -8.58 12.82
CA ILE A 281 2.26 -8.06 13.77
C ILE A 281 1.69 -8.01 15.19
N LEU A 282 0.41 -7.68 15.38
CA LEU A 282 -0.23 -7.68 16.70
C LEU A 282 -0.31 -9.10 17.30
N LEU A 283 -0.68 -10.10 16.49
CA LEU A 283 -0.71 -11.50 16.90
C LEU A 283 0.70 -12.02 17.27
N LYS A 284 1.72 -11.63 16.51
CA LYS A 284 3.11 -11.92 16.86
C LYS A 284 3.50 -11.31 18.21
N CYS A 285 3.11 -10.06 18.49
CA CYS A 285 3.36 -9.43 19.79
C CYS A 285 2.67 -10.19 20.94
N LEU A 286 1.41 -10.58 20.77
CA LEU A 286 0.66 -11.36 21.76
C LEU A 286 1.31 -12.73 22.04
N THR A 287 1.74 -13.41 20.98
CA THR A 287 2.38 -14.73 21.07
C THR A 287 3.76 -14.63 21.73
N LYS A 288 4.61 -13.70 21.28
CA LYS A 288 5.94 -13.46 21.87
C LYS A 288 5.85 -13.07 23.36
N SER A 289 4.78 -12.39 23.76
CA SER A 289 4.52 -12.00 25.16
C SER A 289 3.88 -13.09 26.01
N GLY A 290 3.53 -14.24 25.42
CA GLY A 290 2.89 -15.36 26.14
C GLY A 290 1.42 -15.13 26.51
N TYR A 291 0.74 -14.13 25.94
CA TYR A 291 -0.66 -13.86 26.24
C TYR A 291 -1.62 -14.79 25.49
N ILE A 292 -1.20 -15.30 24.33
CA ILE A 292 -1.88 -16.35 23.58
C ILE A 292 -0.88 -17.46 23.26
N ASP A 293 -1.36 -18.69 23.13
CA ASP A 293 -0.53 -19.82 22.72
C ASP A 293 -0.24 -19.79 21.21
N SER A 294 0.86 -20.46 20.82
CA SER A 294 1.29 -20.50 19.43
C SER A 294 0.31 -21.23 18.52
N GLN A 295 -0.45 -22.20 19.05
CA GLN A 295 -1.42 -22.97 18.26
C GLN A 295 -2.57 -22.06 17.80
N LEU A 296 -3.17 -21.28 18.71
CA LEU A 296 -4.21 -20.32 18.37
C LEU A 296 -3.75 -19.31 17.33
N ASN A 297 -2.52 -18.80 17.46
CA ASN A 297 -1.90 -17.93 16.46
C ASN A 297 -1.78 -18.64 15.10
N ASP A 298 -1.21 -19.83 15.06
CA ASP A 298 -0.98 -20.57 13.81
C ASP A 298 -2.29 -20.94 13.10
N GLU A 299 -3.32 -21.30 13.87
CA GLU A 299 -4.67 -21.53 13.36
C GLU A 299 -5.26 -20.28 12.74
N TYR A 300 -5.19 -19.13 13.42
CA TYR A 300 -5.69 -17.86 12.86
C TYR A 300 -4.93 -17.46 11.59
N MET A 301 -3.60 -17.55 11.61
CA MET A 301 -2.75 -17.21 10.47
C MET A 301 -3.07 -18.08 9.25
N THR A 302 -3.31 -19.38 9.47
CA THR A 302 -3.53 -20.35 8.37
C THR A 302 -4.97 -20.35 7.86
N LYS A 303 -5.96 -20.26 8.75
CA LYS A 303 -7.39 -20.36 8.40
C LYS A 303 -7.99 -19.02 8.00
N ILE A 304 -7.47 -17.90 8.52
CA ILE A 304 -8.04 -16.57 8.29
C ILE A 304 -7.12 -15.74 7.39
N LEU A 305 -5.88 -15.49 7.81
CA LEU A 305 -5.04 -14.51 7.11
C LEU A 305 -4.49 -15.03 5.78
N LYS A 306 -4.20 -16.33 5.66
CA LYS A 306 -3.74 -16.94 4.39
C LYS A 306 -4.78 -16.78 3.27
N ILE A 307 -6.08 -16.81 3.61
CA ILE A 307 -7.18 -16.66 2.65
C ILE A 307 -7.34 -15.19 2.23
N LYS A 308 -7.03 -14.24 3.14
CA LYS A 308 -7.15 -12.79 2.93
C LYS A 308 -5.91 -12.14 2.28
N LEU A 309 -4.87 -12.92 1.97
CA LEU A 309 -3.66 -12.47 1.27
C LEU A 309 -3.70 -12.96 -0.19
N PRO A 310 -4.34 -12.25 -1.13
CA PRO A 310 -4.00 -12.46 -2.54
C PRO A 310 -2.57 -11.97 -2.72
N VAL A 311 -1.67 -12.93 -2.96
CA VAL A 311 -0.28 -12.83 -3.47
C VAL A 311 0.19 -11.39 -3.77
N TYR A 312 0.58 -10.64 -2.74
CA TYR A 312 1.47 -9.50 -2.87
C TYR A 312 2.89 -10.00 -2.56
N GLN A 313 3.43 -10.81 -3.48
CA GLN A 313 4.85 -11.21 -3.51
C GLN A 313 5.58 -10.42 -4.60
#